data_AF-A0A7S3G056-F1
#
_entry.id   AF-A0A7S3G056-F1
#
_cell.length_a   1.000
_cell.length_b   1.000
_cell.length_c   1.000
_cell.angle_alpha   90.00
_cell.angle_beta   90.00
_cell.angle_gamma   90.00
#
_symmetry.space_group_name_H-M   'P 1'
#
loop_
_entity.id
_entity.type
_entity.pdbx_description
1 polymer ?
#
loop_
_entity_poly.entity_id
_entity_poly.type
_entity_poly.pdbx_seq_one_letter_code
_entity_poly.pdbx_strand_id
1 'polypeptide(L)'
;MAALPFIGALTELDTFYAEGGAQSVRVGGAAMQGWRDRMEDSHLFDLDFAKRTALVGVFDGHGGPEVGEFVRRHFKSTLLSFYNDDSEAEAGDALTHTFLALERRLEEAAREEERQRVRGEG
;
A
#
# COMPACT_ATOMS: atom_id res chain seq x y z
N MET A 1 -17.03 -30.83 10.99
CA MET A 1 -15.65 -31.32 10.84
C MET A 1 -14.76 -30.09 10.68
N ALA A 2 -13.92 -29.78 11.67
CA ALA A 2 -12.92 -28.74 11.50
C ALA A 2 -11.77 -29.31 10.67
N ALA A 3 -11.44 -28.68 9.55
CA ALA A 3 -10.25 -29.03 8.78
C ALA A 3 -9.03 -28.83 9.68
N LEU A 4 -8.15 -29.82 9.77
CA LEU A 4 -6.87 -29.67 10.45
C LEU A 4 -6.08 -28.56 9.74
N PRO A 5 -5.43 -27.64 10.48
CA PRO A 5 -4.65 -26.60 9.85
C PRO A 5 -3.52 -27.23 9.04
N PHE A 6 -3.31 -26.71 7.83
CA PHE A 6 -2.21 -27.09 6.96
C PHE A 6 -0.88 -26.80 7.67
N ILE A 7 -0.10 -27.85 7.96
CA ILE A 7 1.22 -27.74 8.58
C ILE A 7 2.25 -27.63 7.45
N GLY A 8 2.35 -26.45 6.85
CA GLY A 8 3.29 -26.17 5.77
C GLY A 8 3.29 -24.70 5.37
N ALA A 9 4.37 -24.26 4.72
CA ALA A 9 4.40 -22.92 4.13
C ALA A 9 3.41 -22.83 2.97
N LEU A 10 2.67 -21.73 2.91
CA LEU A 10 1.90 -21.36 1.72
C LEU A 10 2.88 -20.81 0.68
N THR A 11 3.20 -21.65 -0.31
CA THR A 11 4.16 -21.35 -1.38
C THR A 11 3.49 -20.89 -2.67
N GLU A 12 2.19 -20.61 -2.64
CA GLU A 12 1.51 -19.96 -3.74
C GLU A 12 2.14 -18.57 -3.95
N LEU A 13 2.60 -18.33 -5.18
CA LEU A 13 3.32 -17.13 -5.56
C LEU A 13 2.38 -16.26 -6.39
N ASP A 14 1.97 -15.13 -5.82
CA ASP A 14 1.25 -14.11 -6.56
C ASP A 14 2.25 -13.33 -7.41
N THR A 15 2.20 -13.48 -8.73
CA THR A 15 3.07 -12.73 -9.65
C THR A 15 2.31 -11.60 -10.31
N PHE A 16 2.97 -10.46 -10.46
CA PHE A 16 2.42 -9.27 -11.11
C PHE A 16 3.40 -8.78 -12.16
N TYR A 17 2.85 -8.34 -13.28
CA TYR A 17 3.59 -7.77 -14.39
C TYR A 17 2.80 -6.62 -14.98
N ALA A 18 3.47 -5.51 -15.24
CA ALA A 18 2.91 -4.37 -15.93
C ALA A 18 3.96 -3.81 -16.89
N GLU A 19 3.52 -3.40 -18.07
CA GLU A 19 4.34 -2.68 -19.03
C GLU A 19 3.59 -1.50 -19.62
N GLY A 20 4.35 -0.48 -20.01
CA GLY A 20 3.81 0.76 -20.59
C GLY A 20 3.96 1.93 -19.63
N GLY A 21 2.95 2.80 -19.63
CA GLY A 21 2.94 4.03 -18.85
C GLY A 21 4.02 5.04 -19.20
N ALA A 22 4.30 5.93 -18.26
CA ALA A 22 5.26 7.00 -18.43
C ALA A 22 6.64 6.43 -18.82
N GLN A 23 7.16 6.87 -19.97
CA GLN A 23 8.46 6.45 -20.51
C GLN A 23 8.59 4.97 -20.90
N SER A 24 7.49 4.23 -21.09
CA SER A 24 7.51 2.82 -21.53
C SER A 24 8.28 1.89 -20.58
N VAL A 25 7.98 1.99 -19.29
CA VAL A 25 8.61 1.19 -18.24
C VAL A 25 7.99 -0.22 -18.20
N ARG A 26 8.78 -1.21 -17.76
CA ARG A 26 8.29 -2.57 -17.44
C ARG A 26 8.60 -2.88 -15.99
N VAL A 27 7.60 -3.39 -15.27
CA VAL A 27 7.72 -3.78 -13.86
C VAL A 27 7.20 -5.21 -13.70
N GLY A 28 7.96 -6.00 -12.97
CA GLY A 28 7.55 -7.33 -12.52
C GLY A 28 7.76 -7.44 -11.03
N GLY A 29 6.91 -8.22 -10.37
CA GLY A 29 7.07 -8.53 -8.95
C GLY A 29 6.39 -9.84 -8.60
N ALA A 30 6.67 -10.32 -7.39
CA ALA A 30 6.03 -11.48 -6.84
C ALA A 30 5.86 -11.35 -5.32
N ALA A 31 4.80 -11.91 -4.78
CA ALA A 31 4.47 -11.95 -3.36
C ALA A 31 4.13 -13.38 -2.93
N MET A 32 4.51 -13.75 -1.71
CA MET A 32 4.28 -15.09 -1.16
C MET A 32 4.15 -15.00 0.36
N GLN A 33 3.08 -15.60 0.90
CA GLN A 33 2.83 -15.62 2.36
C GLN A 33 3.90 -16.43 3.12
N GLY A 34 4.32 -17.57 2.57
CA GLY A 34 5.29 -18.45 3.19
C GLY A 34 4.79 -19.06 4.50
N TRP A 35 5.59 -18.95 5.56
CA TRP A 35 5.32 -19.57 6.86
C TRP A 35 4.47 -18.74 7.82
N ARG A 36 4.15 -17.49 7.47
CA ARG A 36 3.34 -16.62 8.33
C ARG A 36 1.89 -17.06 8.31
N ASP A 37 1.17 -16.79 9.39
CA ASP A 37 -0.26 -17.10 9.51
C ASP A 37 -1.11 -16.30 8.51
N ARG A 38 -0.65 -15.08 8.16
CA ARG A 38 -1.31 -14.17 7.22
C ARG A 38 -0.29 -13.44 6.36
N MET A 39 -0.69 -13.12 5.14
CA MET A 39 0.02 -12.17 4.28
C MET A 39 -0.30 -10.74 4.73
N GLU A 40 0.69 -10.02 5.22
CA GLU A 40 0.54 -8.64 5.70
C GLU A 40 1.14 -7.61 4.74
N ASP A 41 1.99 -8.02 3.78
CA ASP A 41 2.53 -7.10 2.79
C ASP A 41 1.46 -6.68 1.77
N SER A 42 1.60 -5.45 1.29
CA SER A 42 0.82 -4.91 0.20
C SER A 42 1.74 -4.22 -0.81
N HIS A 43 1.29 -4.06 -2.05
CA HIS A 43 2.12 -3.47 -3.11
C HIS A 43 1.32 -2.50 -3.98
N LEU A 44 2.00 -1.52 -4.54
CA LEU A 44 1.45 -0.50 -5.43
C LEU A 44 2.28 -0.48 -6.72
N PHE A 45 1.61 -0.66 -7.86
CA PHE A 45 2.20 -0.50 -9.18
C PHE A 45 1.30 0.42 -9.99
N ASP A 46 1.82 1.58 -10.37
CA ASP A 46 1.10 2.57 -11.16
C ASP A 46 2.07 3.19 -12.18
N LEU A 47 2.07 2.65 -13.39
CA LEU A 47 2.96 3.11 -14.45
C LEU A 47 2.51 4.45 -15.06
N ASP A 48 1.27 4.87 -14.80
CA ASP A 48 0.66 6.12 -15.26
C ASP A 48 0.46 7.10 -14.09
N PHE A 49 1.35 7.07 -13.11
CA PHE A 49 1.26 7.90 -11.93
C PHE A 49 1.29 9.41 -12.28
N ALA A 50 2.24 9.82 -13.12
CA ALA A 50 2.32 11.16 -13.70
C ALA A 50 2.82 11.09 -15.15
N LYS A 51 2.91 12.23 -15.85
CA LYS A 51 3.24 12.28 -17.29
C LYS A 51 4.61 11.65 -17.60
N ARG A 52 5.57 11.77 -16.69
CA ARG A 52 6.95 11.27 -16.87
C ARG A 52 7.40 10.31 -15.77
N THR A 53 6.50 9.92 -14.87
CA THR A 53 6.85 9.21 -13.64
C THR A 53 5.91 8.04 -13.38
N ALA A 54 6.50 6.88 -13.10
CA ALA A 54 5.82 5.69 -12.58
C ALA A 54 5.99 5.62 -11.05
N LEU A 55 4.99 5.08 -10.35
CA LEU A 55 5.01 4.86 -8.92
C LEU A 55 4.99 3.36 -8.61
N VAL A 56 5.98 2.92 -7.85
CA VAL A 56 6.09 1.54 -7.37
C VAL A 56 6.39 1.57 -5.87
N GLY A 57 5.71 0.72 -5.10
CA GLY A 57 5.91 0.63 -3.65
C GLY A 57 5.54 -0.74 -3.10
N VAL A 58 6.26 -1.15 -2.05
CA VAL A 58 5.96 -2.34 -1.25
C VAL A 58 5.86 -1.90 0.20
N PHE A 59 4.81 -2.35 0.89
CA PHE A 59 4.53 -1.99 2.27
C PHE A 59 4.48 -3.28 3.09
N ASP A 60 5.43 -3.44 4.01
CA ASP A 60 5.51 -4.57 4.94
C ASP A 60 4.63 -4.26 6.16
N GLY A 61 3.53 -4.98 6.30
CA GLY A 61 2.61 -4.83 7.43
C GLY A 61 3.14 -5.55 8.69
N HIS A 62 2.82 -5.00 9.86
CA HIS A 62 3.13 -5.66 11.13
C HIS A 62 1.98 -5.51 12.13
N GLY A 63 1.47 -6.65 12.60
CA GLY A 63 0.35 -6.69 13.54
C GLY A 63 -1.01 -6.66 12.86
N GLY A 64 -1.04 -6.93 11.55
CA GLY A 64 -2.21 -6.96 10.70
C GLY A 64 -2.01 -6.26 9.34
N PRO A 65 -2.77 -6.64 8.30
CA PRO A 65 -2.63 -6.08 6.95
C PRO A 65 -3.24 -4.67 6.80
N GLU A 66 -3.99 -4.20 7.80
CA GLU A 66 -4.88 -3.04 7.69
C GLU A 66 -4.12 -1.75 7.36
N VAL A 67 -2.98 -1.51 8.02
CA VAL A 67 -2.17 -0.30 7.79
C VAL A 67 -1.47 -0.35 6.44
N GLY A 68 -0.83 -1.48 6.09
CA GLY A 68 -0.20 -1.66 4.79
C GLY A 68 -1.19 -1.46 3.64
N GLU A 69 -2.40 -1.99 3.79
CA GLU A 69 -3.48 -1.83 2.81
C GLU A 69 -4.05 -0.41 2.78
N PHE A 70 -4.18 0.26 3.94
CA PHE A 70 -4.57 1.68 4.01
C PHE A 70 -3.58 2.56 3.24
N VAL A 71 -2.28 2.37 3.49
CA VAL A 71 -1.22 3.09 2.79
C VAL A 71 -1.33 2.84 1.29
N ARG A 72 -1.41 1.58 0.84
CA ARG A 72 -1.57 1.24 -0.59
C ARG A 72 -2.72 1.97 -1.27
N ARG A 73 -3.89 2.08 -0.61
CA ARG A 73 -5.09 2.72 -1.16
C ARG A 73 -4.97 4.24 -1.26
N HIS A 74 -4.29 4.87 -0.30
CA HIS A 74 -4.29 6.33 -0.18
C HIS A 74 -3.00 7.00 -0.67
N PHE A 75 -1.91 6.25 -0.84
CA PHE A 75 -0.59 6.79 -1.19
C PHE A 75 -0.62 7.63 -2.46
N LYS A 76 -1.12 7.08 -3.58
CA LYS A 76 -1.19 7.79 -4.88
C LYS A 76 -1.87 9.15 -4.74
N SER A 77 -3.10 9.16 -4.22
CA SER A 77 -3.90 10.40 -4.09
C SER A 77 -3.22 11.44 -3.19
N THR A 78 -2.52 10.99 -2.16
CA THR A 78 -1.84 11.86 -1.20
C THR A 78 -0.57 12.42 -1.82
N LEU A 79 0.22 11.59 -2.51
CA LEU A 79 1.43 12.01 -3.21
C LEU A 79 1.13 13.03 -4.29
N LEU A 80 0.06 12.86 -5.06
CA LEU A 80 -0.37 13.84 -6.08
C LEU A 80 -0.72 15.23 -5.51
N SER A 81 -0.96 15.34 -4.20
CA SER A 81 -1.22 16.64 -3.56
C SER A 81 0.06 17.43 -3.27
N PHE A 82 1.22 16.78 -3.32
CA PHE A 82 2.54 17.38 -3.04
C PHE A 82 3.52 17.25 -4.21
N TYR A 83 3.29 16.29 -5.11
CA TYR A 83 4.18 15.95 -6.20
C TYR A 83 3.96 16.85 -7.42
N ASN A 84 5.06 17.30 -8.01
CA ASN A 84 5.10 18.12 -9.20
C ASN A 84 6.00 17.45 -10.25
N ASP A 85 5.40 16.97 -11.34
CA ASP A 85 6.09 16.17 -12.37
C ASP A 85 7.09 16.98 -13.22
N ASP A 86 7.09 18.30 -13.07
CA ASP A 86 8.03 19.21 -13.75
C ASP A 86 9.25 19.58 -12.87
N SER A 87 9.30 19.15 -11.60
CA SER A 87 10.36 19.50 -10.64
C SER A 87 10.90 18.27 -9.90
N GLU A 88 12.09 17.79 -10.29
CA GLU A 88 12.74 16.64 -9.63
C GLU A 88 13.19 16.95 -8.18
N ALA A 89 13.57 18.21 -7.91
CA ALA A 89 14.03 18.64 -6.59
C ALA A 89 12.95 18.50 -5.51
N GLU A 90 11.67 18.39 -5.90
CA GLU A 90 10.51 18.32 -5.00
C GLU A 90 10.06 16.88 -4.67
N ALA A 91 10.58 15.85 -5.35
CA ALA A 91 10.08 14.48 -5.17
C ALA A 91 10.31 13.94 -3.74
N GLY A 92 11.48 14.22 -3.15
CA GLY A 92 11.81 13.81 -1.78
C GLY A 92 10.94 14.50 -0.72
N ASP A 93 10.71 15.80 -0.89
CA ASP A 93 9.83 16.59 -0.01
C ASP A 93 8.37 16.15 -0.18
N ALA A 94 7.93 15.88 -1.41
CA ALA A 94 6.59 15.37 -1.69
C ALA A 94 6.35 14.03 -1.01
N LEU A 95 7.31 13.10 -1.07
CA LEU A 95 7.22 11.83 -0.35
C LEU A 95 7.17 12.06 1.18
N THR A 96 8.02 12.93 1.72
CA THR A 96 8.03 13.25 3.15
C THR A 96 6.67 13.78 3.61
N HIS A 97 6.11 14.75 2.89
CA HIS A 97 4.77 15.28 3.19
C HIS A 97 3.68 14.22 3.02
N THR A 98 3.83 13.31 2.05
CA THR A 98 2.90 12.20 1.83
C THR A 98 2.83 11.27 3.03
N PHE A 99 3.98 10.81 3.54
CA PHE A 99 4.01 9.93 4.72
C PHE A 99 3.40 10.61 5.95
N LEU A 100 3.76 11.86 6.21
CA LEU A 100 3.20 12.64 7.33
C LEU A 100 1.68 12.86 7.18
N ALA A 101 1.19 13.07 5.96
CA ALA A 101 -0.23 13.22 5.69
C ALA A 101 -0.99 11.89 5.84
N LEU A 102 -0.42 10.78 5.38
CA LEU A 102 -1.00 9.45 5.55
C LEU A 102 -1.11 9.06 7.02
N GLU A 103 -0.10 9.36 7.83
CA GLU A 103 -0.13 9.12 9.27
C GLU A 103 -1.31 9.86 9.94
N ARG A 104 -1.48 11.16 9.65
CA ARG A 104 -2.62 11.93 10.17
C ARG A 104 -3.96 11.36 9.72
N ARG A 105 -4.08 10.97 8.44
CA ARG A 105 -5.32 10.38 7.91
C ARG A 105 -5.63 9.03 8.55
N LEU A 106 -4.60 8.23 8.85
CA LEU A 106 -4.74 6.96 9.54
C LEU A 106 -5.23 7.17 10.97
N GLU A 107 -4.64 8.13 11.71
CA GLU A 107 -5.12 8.49 13.05
C GLU A 107 -6.58 8.95 13.05
N GLU A 108 -6.97 9.78 12.07
CA GLU A 108 -8.35 10.24 11.92
C GLU A 108 -9.32 9.10 11.63
N ALA A 109 -8.94 8.18 10.74
CA ALA A 109 -9.72 6.99 10.41
C ALA A 109 -9.90 6.08 11.64
N ALA A 110 -8.83 5.83 12.39
CA ALA A 110 -8.89 5.02 13.61
C ALA A 110 -9.81 5.66 14.68
N ARG A 111 -9.73 6.98 14.86
CA ARG A 111 -10.62 7.72 15.78
C ARG A 111 -12.09 7.65 15.34
N GLU A 112 -12.35 7.68 14.04
CA GLU A 112 -13.71 7.59 13.51
C GLU A 112 -14.30 6.18 13.67
N GLU A 113 -13.50 5.14 13.41
CA GLU A 113 -13.90 3.75 13.63
C GLU A 113 -14.26 3.52 15.11
N GLU A 114 -13.44 4.03 16.03
CA GLU A 114 -13.71 3.93 17.47
C GLU A 114 -15.00 4.67 17.87
N ARG A 115 -15.25 5.88 17.32
CA ARG A 115 -16.51 6.60 17.54
C ARG A 115 -17.72 5.81 17.06
N GLN A 116 -17.59 5.07 15.96
CA GLN A 116 -18.69 4.26 15.42
C GLN A 116 -18.94 3.02 16.29
N ARG A 117 -17.89 2.38 16.81
CA ARG A 117 -18.02 1.25 17.76
C ARG A 117 -18.76 1.67 19.02
N VAL A 118 -18.33 2.76 19.66
CA VAL A 118 -18.97 3.27 20.88
C VAL A 118 -20.44 3.65 20.65
N ARG A 119 -20.79 4.20 19.47
CA ARG A 119 -22.19 4.52 19.13
C ARG A 119 -23.06 3.32 18.81
N GLY A 120 -22.47 2.23 18.32
CA GLY A 120 -23.19 1.00 17.97
C GLY A 120 -23.49 0.09 19.17
N GLU A 121 -22.80 0.29 20.29
CA GLU A 121 -22.95 -0.48 21.53
C GLU A 121 -23.95 0.12 22.54
N GLY A 122 -24.48 1.32 22.28
CA GLY A 122 -25.45 2.01 23.14
C GLY A 122 -26.86 2.01 22.57
#